data_AF-A0A5B6WVN4-F1
#
_entry.id   AF-A0A5B6WVN4-F1
#
_cell.length_a   1.000
_cell.length_b   1.000
_cell.length_c   1.000
_cell.angle_alpha   90.00
_cell.angle_beta   90.00
_cell.angle_gamma   90.00
#
_symmetry.space_group_name_H-M   'P 1'
#
loop_
_entity.id
_entity.type
_entity.pdbx_description
1 polymer ?
#
loop_
_entity_poly.entity_id
_entity_poly.type
_entity_poly.pdbx_seq_one_letter_code
_entity_poly.pdbx_strand_id
1 'polypeptide(L)'
;MYALIRALETWSTTCGPKTPQGPKQIKQTKCQHDGFLFREGKLWIPHGSVRDLLVIEVHSGGLMGHFGVAKTLAMLQEQFFWPRMKRDVERVYDRCMACKKAKLRIKPHRLYTPLPIPDEPWVDNSMDFVLSLPRTKIEKNSIFVVFDRLSKM
;
A
#
# COMPACT_ATOMS: atom_id res chain seq x y z
N MET A 1 -19.93 -15.70 -2.09
CA MET A 1 -18.50 -15.94 -1.79
C MET A 1 -18.20 -17.43 -1.66
N TYR A 2 -18.93 -18.18 -0.82
CA TYR A 2 -18.76 -19.64 -0.63
C TYR A 2 -18.69 -20.46 -1.95
N ALA A 3 -19.57 -20.21 -2.91
CA ALA A 3 -19.55 -20.90 -4.21
C ALA A 3 -18.29 -20.62 -5.06
N LEU A 4 -17.69 -19.42 -4.94
CA LEU A 4 -16.45 -19.08 -5.65
C LEU A 4 -15.23 -19.77 -5.01
N ILE A 5 -15.23 -19.86 -3.68
CA ILE A 5 -14.19 -20.58 -2.92
C ILE A 5 -14.26 -22.07 -3.26
N ARG A 6 -15.45 -22.67 -3.24
CA ARG A 6 -15.65 -24.06 -3.68
C ARG A 6 -15.23 -24.30 -5.13
N ALA A 7 -15.56 -23.39 -6.04
CA ALA A 7 -15.15 -23.51 -7.45
C ALA A 7 -13.62 -23.45 -7.62
N LEU A 8 -12.91 -22.67 -6.79
CA LEU A 8 -11.44 -22.66 -6.76
C LEU A 8 -10.88 -23.97 -6.19
N GLU A 9 -11.50 -24.52 -5.15
CA GLU A 9 -11.11 -25.81 -4.55
C GLU A 9 -11.32 -26.98 -5.51
N THR A 10 -12.42 -27.00 -6.28
CA THR A 10 -12.73 -28.08 -7.25
C THR A 10 -11.99 -27.93 -8.58
N TRP A 11 -11.46 -26.75 -8.89
CA TRP A 11 -10.63 -26.55 -10.09
C TRP A 11 -9.30 -27.32 -10.01
N SER A 12 -8.64 -27.34 -8.83
CA SER A 12 -7.37 -28.04 -8.62
C SER A 12 -7.42 -29.52 -9.00
N THR A 13 -8.59 -30.15 -8.87
CA THR A 13 -8.78 -31.59 -9.13
C THR A 13 -9.19 -31.92 -10.56
N THR A 14 -9.70 -30.97 -11.35
CA THR A 14 -10.32 -31.27 -12.66
C THR A 14 -9.71 -30.53 -13.85
N CYS A 15 -9.10 -29.36 -13.63
CA CYS A 15 -8.57 -28.49 -14.69
C CYS A 15 -7.24 -27.82 -14.32
N GLY A 16 -6.53 -28.32 -13.31
CA GLY A 16 -5.21 -27.85 -12.90
C GLY A 16 -4.14 -27.94 -14.01
N PRO A 17 -3.03 -27.19 -13.88
CA PRO A 17 -1.96 -27.20 -14.88
C PRO A 17 -1.44 -28.61 -15.09
N LYS A 18 -1.70 -29.18 -16.28
CA LYS A 18 -1.05 -30.43 -16.69
C LYS A 18 0.44 -30.15 -16.80
N THR A 19 1.26 -30.90 -16.07
CA THR A 19 2.73 -30.84 -16.17
C THR A 19 3.13 -30.88 -17.65
N PRO A 20 3.92 -29.90 -18.15
CA PRO A 20 4.30 -29.90 -19.56
C PRO A 20 5.31 -31.02 -19.82
N GLN A 21 4.84 -32.13 -20.39
CA GLN A 21 5.72 -33.09 -21.04
C GLN A 21 6.00 -32.58 -22.46
N GLY A 22 7.03 -31.74 -22.58
CA GLY A 22 7.66 -31.40 -23.87
C GLY A 22 7.31 -30.04 -24.47
N PRO A 23 8.06 -29.61 -25.50
CA PRO A 23 8.03 -28.25 -26.02
C PRO A 23 6.95 -28.13 -27.10
N LYS A 24 5.67 -28.00 -26.70
CA LYS A 24 4.59 -27.73 -27.66
C LYS A 24 3.58 -26.73 -27.09
N GLN A 25 3.60 -25.54 -27.68
CA GLN A 25 2.58 -24.47 -27.72
C GLN A 25 1.56 -24.44 -26.57
N ILE A 26 1.69 -23.43 -25.70
CA ILE A 26 0.70 -23.03 -24.71
C ILE A 26 -0.58 -22.60 -25.44
N LYS A 27 -1.49 -23.53 -25.70
CA LYS A 27 -2.86 -23.20 -26.12
C LYS A 27 -3.52 -22.52 -24.93
N GLN A 28 -4.03 -21.30 -25.13
CA GLN A 28 -4.85 -20.59 -24.13
C GLN A 28 -6.11 -21.43 -23.84
N THR A 29 -6.08 -22.26 -22.81
CA THR A 29 -7.18 -23.14 -22.45
C THR A 29 -8.21 -22.35 -21.65
N LYS A 30 -9.30 -21.97 -22.33
CA LYS A 30 -10.54 -21.56 -21.67
C LYS A 30 -11.26 -22.83 -21.25
N CYS A 31 -11.38 -23.08 -19.95
CA CYS A 31 -12.05 -24.26 -19.41
C CYS A 31 -13.33 -23.85 -18.70
N GLN A 32 -14.41 -24.60 -18.87
CA GLN A 32 -15.64 -24.42 -18.10
C GLN A 32 -15.76 -25.58 -17.12
N HIS A 33 -15.90 -25.27 -15.83
CA HIS A 33 -16.06 -26.26 -14.77
C HIS A 33 -17.14 -25.79 -13.80
N ASP A 34 -18.12 -26.65 -13.53
CA ASP A 34 -19.21 -26.40 -12.58
C ASP A 34 -19.97 -25.07 -12.81
N GLY A 35 -20.17 -24.70 -14.08
CA GLY A 35 -20.81 -23.44 -14.48
C GLY A 35 -19.89 -22.21 -14.46
N PHE A 36 -18.64 -22.36 -14.04
CA PHE A 36 -17.64 -21.28 -13.98
C PHE A 36 -16.66 -21.34 -15.14
N LEU A 37 -16.19 -20.16 -15.55
CA LEU A 37 -15.22 -20.01 -16.63
C LEU A 37 -13.83 -19.77 -16.04
N PHE A 38 -12.84 -20.52 -16.52
CA PHE A 38 -11.44 -20.35 -16.15
C PHE A 38 -10.61 -19.94 -17.37
N ARG A 39 -9.65 -19.05 -17.15
CA ARG A 39 -8.65 -18.63 -18.15
C ARG A 39 -7.28 -18.69 -17.51
N GLU A 40 -6.36 -19.47 -18.08
CA GLU A 40 -4.98 -19.58 -17.59
C GLU A 40 -4.92 -19.94 -16.09
N GLY A 41 -5.84 -20.81 -15.64
CA GLY A 41 -5.97 -21.22 -14.24
C GLY A 41 -6.62 -20.20 -13.31
N LYS A 42 -7.09 -19.07 -13.83
CA LYS A 42 -7.77 -18.02 -13.06
C LYS A 42 -9.26 -18.05 -13.30
N LEU A 43 -10.04 -17.91 -12.23
CA LEU A 43 -11.49 -17.86 -12.28
C LEU A 43 -11.96 -16.54 -12.90
N TRP A 44 -12.71 -16.63 -14.00
CA TRP A 44 -13.29 -15.49 -14.69
C TRP A 44 -14.54 -15.01 -13.97
N ILE A 45 -14.53 -13.75 -13.51
CA ILE A 45 -15.63 -13.17 -12.74
C ILE A 45 -16.51 -12.30 -13.65
N PRO A 46 -17.82 -12.61 -13.78
CA PRO A 46 -18.75 -11.79 -14.54
C PRO A 46 -18.91 -10.39 -13.93
N HIS A 47 -19.47 -9.47 -14.71
CA HIS A 47 -19.77 -8.14 -14.19
C HIS A 47 -20.88 -8.21 -13.14
N GLY A 48 -20.66 -7.61 -11.97
CA GLY A 48 -21.62 -7.61 -10.87
C GLY A 48 -21.00 -7.23 -9.53
N SER A 49 -21.82 -7.19 -8.49
CA SER A 49 -21.43 -6.83 -7.12
C SER A 49 -20.37 -7.75 -6.52
N VAL A 50 -20.24 -8.97 -7.03
CA VAL A 50 -19.26 -9.95 -6.54
C VAL A 50 -17.81 -9.48 -6.72
N ARG A 51 -17.54 -8.65 -7.75
CA ARG A 51 -16.21 -8.06 -7.96
C ARG A 51 -15.85 -7.12 -6.82
N ASP A 52 -16.77 -6.22 -6.45
CA ASP A 52 -16.54 -5.29 -5.36
C ASP A 52 -16.39 -6.04 -4.03
N LEU A 53 -17.17 -7.10 -3.80
CA LEU A 53 -17.02 -7.94 -2.60
C LEU A 53 -15.65 -8.61 -2.52
N LEU A 54 -15.14 -9.18 -3.62
CA LEU A 54 -13.79 -9.77 -3.66
C LEU A 54 -12.72 -8.71 -3.39
N VAL A 55 -12.86 -7.53 -3.98
CA VAL A 55 -11.92 -6.42 -3.76
C VAL A 55 -11.97 -5.97 -2.30
N ILE A 56 -13.15 -5.82 -1.70
CA ILE A 56 -13.30 -5.44 -0.29
C ILE A 56 -12.68 -6.49 0.64
N GLU A 57 -12.89 -7.78 0.38
CA GLU A 57 -12.32 -8.86 1.18
C GLU A 57 -10.79 -8.84 1.17
N VAL A 58 -10.17 -8.69 -0.01
CA VAL A 58 -8.71 -8.62 -0.13
C VAL A 58 -8.16 -7.28 0.36
N HIS A 59 -8.93 -6.20 0.24
CA HIS A 59 -8.50 -4.88 0.68
C HIS A 59 -8.60 -4.71 2.20
N SER A 60 -9.71 -5.12 2.81
CA SER A 60 -10.13 -4.81 4.18
C SER A 60 -10.61 -6.02 4.99
N GLY A 61 -10.39 -7.25 4.52
CA GLY A 61 -10.74 -8.46 5.26
C GLY A 61 -10.06 -8.48 6.63
N GLY A 62 -10.64 -9.19 7.60
CA GLY A 62 -10.25 -9.10 9.03
C GLY A 62 -8.76 -9.40 9.33
N LEU A 63 -8.06 -10.13 8.46
CA LEU A 63 -6.62 -10.39 8.54
C LEU A 63 -5.77 -9.48 7.63
N MET A 64 -6.40 -8.69 6.77
CA MET A 64 -5.78 -7.85 5.74
C MET A 64 -5.84 -6.37 6.13
N GLY A 65 -4.66 -5.77 6.38
CA GLY A 65 -4.52 -4.41 6.91
C GLY A 65 -4.66 -3.29 5.87
N HIS A 66 -5.81 -3.17 5.17
CA HIS A 66 -6.06 -2.05 4.25
C HIS A 66 -5.01 -1.89 3.15
N PHE A 67 -4.75 -2.96 2.39
CA PHE A 67 -3.69 -2.96 1.39
C PHE A 67 -3.90 -1.90 0.29
N GLY A 68 -2.80 -1.34 -0.20
CA GLY A 68 -2.82 -0.41 -1.34
C GLY A 68 -3.19 -1.11 -2.65
N VAL A 69 -3.59 -0.32 -3.64
CA VAL A 69 -4.09 -0.78 -4.96
C VAL A 69 -3.22 -1.86 -5.60
N ALA A 70 -1.90 -1.67 -5.65
CA ALA A 70 -0.98 -2.62 -6.29
C ALA A 70 -0.99 -4.00 -5.61
N LYS A 71 -0.99 -4.02 -4.28
CA LYS A 71 -0.96 -5.26 -3.48
C LYS A 71 -2.30 -5.98 -3.53
N THR A 72 -3.42 -5.25 -3.45
CA THR A 72 -4.76 -5.81 -3.63
C THR A 72 -4.94 -6.40 -5.03
N LEU A 73 -4.45 -5.71 -6.07
CA LEU A 73 -4.52 -6.20 -7.45
C LEU A 73 -3.71 -7.49 -7.64
N ALA A 74 -2.47 -7.54 -7.12
CA ALA A 74 -1.61 -8.71 -7.21
C ALA A 74 -2.27 -9.95 -6.59
N MET A 75 -2.79 -9.85 -5.37
CA MET A 75 -3.48 -10.96 -4.70
C MET A 75 -4.73 -11.41 -5.44
N LEU A 76 -5.55 -10.48 -5.94
CA LEU A 76 -6.72 -10.85 -6.74
C LEU A 76 -6.33 -11.59 -8.02
N GLN A 77 -5.22 -11.20 -8.65
CA GLN A 77 -4.73 -11.80 -9.89
C GLN A 77 -4.12 -13.19 -9.71
N GLU A 78 -3.88 -13.67 -8.48
CA GLU A 78 -3.43 -15.04 -8.23
C GLU A 78 -4.53 -16.05 -8.58
N GLN A 79 -5.79 -15.75 -8.23
CA GLN A 79 -6.90 -16.70 -8.34
C GLN A 79 -8.01 -16.24 -9.28
N PHE A 80 -8.15 -14.94 -9.52
CA PHE A 80 -9.26 -14.37 -10.28
C PHE A 80 -8.78 -13.56 -11.48
N PHE A 81 -9.68 -13.42 -12.45
CA PHE A 81 -9.47 -12.55 -13.60
C PHE A 81 -10.79 -11.92 -14.06
N TRP A 82 -10.74 -10.64 -14.39
CA TRP A 82 -11.79 -9.98 -15.18
C TRP A 82 -11.23 -8.76 -15.92
N PRO A 83 -11.87 -8.27 -17.00
CA PRO A 83 -11.41 -7.06 -17.67
C PRO A 83 -11.47 -5.85 -16.72
N ARG A 84 -10.42 -5.02 -16.75
CA ARG A 84 -10.33 -3.75 -15.99
C ARG A 84 -10.30 -3.89 -14.45
N MET A 85 -9.73 -4.99 -13.91
CA MET A 85 -9.58 -5.18 -12.45
C MET A 85 -8.99 -3.97 -11.73
N LYS A 86 -7.93 -3.36 -12.29
CA LYS A 86 -7.28 -2.17 -11.72
C LYS A 86 -8.28 -1.05 -11.44
N ARG A 87 -9.19 -0.77 -12.38
CA ARG A 87 -10.20 0.28 -12.25
C ARG A 87 -11.21 -0.04 -11.14
N ASP A 88 -11.58 -1.31 -10.99
CA ASP A 88 -12.48 -1.74 -9.92
C ASP A 88 -11.78 -1.66 -8.54
N VAL A 89 -10.51 -2.05 -8.46
CA VAL A 89 -9.69 -1.93 -7.24
C VAL A 89 -9.51 -0.47 -6.83
N GLU A 90 -9.15 0.41 -7.77
CA GLU A 90 -9.02 1.86 -7.53
C GLU A 90 -10.34 2.46 -7.03
N ARG A 91 -11.48 2.07 -7.63
CA ARG A 91 -12.80 2.54 -7.20
C ARG A 91 -13.10 2.19 -5.75
N VAL A 92 -12.78 0.98 -5.30
CA VAL A 92 -13.00 0.56 -3.90
C VAL A 92 -12.02 1.26 -2.97
N TYR A 93 -10.74 1.32 -3.34
CA TYR A 93 -9.70 2.02 -2.59
C TYR A 93 -10.06 3.50 -2.38
N ASP A 94 -10.53 4.18 -3.42
CA ASP A 94 -10.97 5.58 -3.38
C ASP A 94 -12.25 5.80 -2.57
N ARG A 95 -12.97 4.75 -2.19
CA ARG A 95 -14.14 4.83 -1.28
C ARG A 95 -13.78 4.48 0.16
N CYS A 96 -12.60 3.90 0.40
CA CYS A 96 -12.18 3.46 1.71
C CYS A 96 -11.80 4.63 2.64
N MET A 97 -12.61 4.85 3.68
CA MET A 97 -12.40 5.93 4.65
C MET A 97 -11.16 5.72 5.52
N ALA A 98 -10.85 4.48 5.89
CA ALA A 98 -9.64 4.16 6.67
C ALA A 98 -8.37 4.53 5.88
N CYS A 99 -8.28 4.13 4.61
CA CYS A 99 -7.17 4.50 3.74
C CYS A 99 -7.09 6.01 3.50
N LYS A 100 -8.23 6.68 3.28
CA LYS A 100 -8.26 8.14 3.13
C LYS A 100 -7.77 8.87 4.37
N LYS A 101 -8.13 8.40 5.56
CA LYS A 101 -7.72 8.98 6.84
C LYS A 101 -6.24 8.72 7.12
N ALA A 102 -5.75 7.52 6.81
CA ALA A 102 -4.34 7.14 6.98
C ALA A 102 -3.41 7.84 5.97
N LYS A 103 -3.92 8.20 4.79
CA LYS A 103 -3.14 8.90 3.76
C LYS A 103 -2.87 10.33 4.21
N LEU A 104 -1.68 10.55 4.78
CA LEU A 104 -1.19 11.89 5.08
C LEU A 104 -1.19 12.72 3.80
N ARG A 105 -1.98 13.80 3.80
CA ARG A 105 -1.87 14.84 2.77
C ARG A 105 -0.61 15.64 3.06
N ILE A 106 0.53 15.16 2.57
CA ILE A 106 1.75 15.97 2.54
C ILE A 106 1.46 17.09 1.54
N LYS A 107 1.10 18.27 2.05
CA LYS A 107 1.14 19.48 1.22
C LYS A 107 2.60 19.64 0.77
N PRO A 108 2.87 19.98 -0.50
CA PRO A 108 4.22 20.36 -0.89
C PRO A 108 4.66 21.42 0.12
N HIS A 109 5.81 21.17 0.77
CA HIS A 109 6.32 22.10 1.75
C HIS A 109 6.42 23.44 1.04
N ARG A 110 5.70 24.45 1.53
CA ARG A 110 5.87 25.80 1.02
C ARG A 110 7.35 26.16 1.19
N LEU A 111 7.85 27.04 0.33
CA LEU A 111 9.17 27.63 0.53
C LEU A 111 9.22 28.15 1.97
N TYR A 112 10.24 27.74 2.71
CA TYR A 112 10.47 28.23 4.06
C TYR A 112 10.54 29.75 3.99
N THR A 113 9.67 30.44 4.74
CA THR A 113 9.78 31.89 4.87
C THR A 113 10.94 32.14 5.84
N PRO A 114 12.06 32.72 5.39
CA PRO A 114 13.16 33.01 6.30
C PRO A 114 12.69 34.01 7.35
N LEU A 115 13.16 33.83 8.58
CA LEU A 115 12.98 34.83 9.62
C LEU A 115 13.71 36.12 9.20
N PRO A 116 13.21 37.32 9.58
CA PRO A 116 13.91 38.56 9.35
C PRO A 116 15.32 38.51 9.96
N ILE A 117 16.23 39.26 9.35
CA ILE A 117 17.58 39.46 9.87
C ILE A 117 17.48 40.53 10.96
N PRO A 118 18.00 40.28 12.19
CA PRO A 118 18.03 41.29 13.24
C PRO A 118 18.96 42.45 12.88
N ASP A 119 18.63 43.67 13.31
CA ASP A 119 19.44 44.86 13.04
C ASP A 119 20.58 45.07 14.05
N GLU A 120 20.48 44.48 15.24
CA GLU A 120 21.46 44.63 16.32
C GLU A 120 21.82 43.27 16.96
N PRO A 121 23.07 43.08 17.43
CA PRO A 121 23.47 41.84 18.11
C PRO A 121 22.65 41.60 19.38
N TRP A 122 22.42 40.33 19.72
CA TRP A 122 21.72 39.88 20.93
C TRP A 122 20.22 40.19 20.98
N VAL A 123 19.64 40.79 19.93
CA VAL A 123 18.19 41.01 19.82
C VAL A 123 17.44 39.73 19.48
N ASP A 124 18.07 38.81 18.76
CA ASP A 124 17.48 37.52 18.41
C ASP A 124 18.50 36.38 18.54
N ASN A 125 18.24 35.52 19.52
CA ASN A 125 19.12 34.43 19.91
C ASN A 125 18.47 33.09 19.58
N SER A 126 19.19 32.24 18.86
CA SER A 126 18.79 30.87 18.62
C SER A 126 19.32 30.00 19.76
N MET A 127 18.46 29.14 20.29
CA MET A 127 18.78 28.24 21.40
C MET A 127 18.47 26.80 20.99
N ASP A 128 19.37 25.86 21.29
CA ASP A 128 19.17 24.44 21.03
C ASP A 128 19.84 23.58 22.09
N PHE A 129 19.43 22.32 22.20
CA PHE A 129 20.07 21.32 23.04
C PHE A 129 20.63 20.18 22.21
N VAL A 130 21.92 19.92 22.35
CA VAL A 130 22.51 18.65 21.92
C VAL A 130 22.29 17.65 23.04
N LEU A 131 21.35 16.72 22.83
CA LEU A 131 20.97 15.71 23.81
C LEU A 131 21.71 14.38 23.58
N SER A 132 21.60 13.48 24.57
CA SER A 132 22.05 12.08 24.48
C SER A 132 23.55 11.89 24.21
N LEU A 133 24.40 12.77 24.77
CA LEU A 133 25.85 12.63 24.71
C LEU A 133 26.36 11.64 25.77
N PRO A 134 27.58 11.09 25.61
CA PRO A 134 28.24 10.32 26.66
C PRO A 134 28.30 11.12 27.97
N ARG A 135 28.01 10.44 29.10
CA ARG A 135 28.02 11.09 30.42
C ARG A 135 29.42 11.54 30.78
N THR A 136 29.54 12.80 31.19
CA THR A 136 30.76 13.33 31.79
C THR A 136 30.95 12.80 33.21
N LYS A 137 32.12 13.02 33.81
CA LYS A 137 32.41 12.65 35.21
C LYS A 137 31.49 13.35 36.23
N ILE A 138 30.85 14.46 35.82
CA ILE A 138 29.90 15.24 36.64
C ILE A 138 28.44 14.93 36.19
N GLU A 139 28.24 13.78 35.56
CA GLU A 139 26.94 13.22 35.14
C GLU A 139 26.11 14.09 34.18
N LYS A 140 26.73 15.06 33.50
CA LYS A 140 26.08 15.82 32.42
C LYS A 140 26.16 15.07 31.10
N ASN A 141 25.09 15.10 30.31
CA ASN A 141 24.95 14.40 29.02
C ASN A 141 24.31 15.25 27.91
N SER A 142 24.27 16.57 28.10
CA SER A 142 23.69 17.51 27.15
C SER A 142 24.48 18.81 27.12
N ILE A 143 24.44 19.49 25.98
CA ILE A 143 25.02 20.82 25.77
C ILE A 143 23.88 21.75 25.41
N PHE A 144 23.78 22.88 26.11
CA PHE A 144 22.89 23.97 25.74
C PHE A 144 23.66 24.94 24.85
N VAL A 145 23.20 25.10 23.62
CA VAL A 145 23.80 25.98 22.62
C VAL A 145 22.94 27.23 22.53
N VAL A 146 23.57 28.39 22.69
CA VAL A 146 22.96 29.70 22.47
C VAL A 146 23.86 30.43 21.49
N PHE A 147 23.31 30.94 20.40
CA PHE A 147 24.04 31.80 19.49
C PHE A 147 23.19 32.96 19.00
N ASP A 148 23.82 34.11 18.81
CA ASP A 148 23.21 35.30 18.25
C ASP A 148 23.03 35.12 16.73
N ARG A 149 21.81 35.35 16.24
CA ARG A 149 21.48 35.11 14.82
C ARG A 149 22.20 36.08 13.89
N LEU A 150 22.55 37.28 14.35
CA LEU A 150 23.23 38.31 13.55
C LEU A 150 24.74 38.04 13.43
N SER A 151 25.44 37.97 14.56
CA SER A 151 26.90 37.80 14.64
C SER A 151 27.39 36.37 14.47
N LYS A 152 26.49 35.37 14.61
CA LYS A 152 26.83 33.93 14.63
C LYS A 152 27.79 33.54 15.76
N MET A 153 27.81 34.33 16.84
CA MET A 153 28.57 34.05 18.06
C MET A 153 27.74 33.33 19.10
#